data_AF-A0A2E5E4B3-F1
#
_entry.id   AF-A0A2E5E4B3-F1
#
_cell.length_a   1.000
_cell.length_b   1.000
_cell.length_c   1.000
_cell.angle_alpha   90.00
_cell.angle_beta   90.00
_cell.angle_gamma   90.00
#
_symmetry.space_group_name_H-M   'P 1'
#
loop_
_entity.id
_entity.type
_entity.pdbx_description
1 polymer ?
#
loop_
_entity_poly.entity_id
_entity_poly.type
_entity_poly.pdbx_seq_one_letter_code
_entity_poly.pdbx_strand_id
1 'polypeptide(L)'
;MSPDDIFARIREVLEEALGVDEDEVTPEAKLVSDLGAESIDFLDIQFRLEKTFSTDERPFKIEQGELFPENLMDNPDWVQNDAFTDAGMAMLRERMGHLDLDAFDADRSLSGIADLITVHSLVLFVQGKLNSETTAA
;
A
#
# COMPACT_ATOMS: atom_id res chain seq x y z
N MET A 1 3.20 -17.50 -5.99
CA MET A 1 4.50 -16.81 -5.99
C MET A 1 5.01 -16.74 -4.57
N SER A 2 6.32 -16.84 -4.36
CA SER A 2 6.91 -16.63 -3.03
C SER A 2 6.97 -15.13 -2.69
N PRO A 3 7.13 -14.76 -1.40
CA PRO A 3 7.37 -13.36 -1.01
C PRO A 3 8.56 -12.74 -1.75
N ASP A 4 9.65 -13.50 -1.93
CA ASP A 4 10.86 -13.02 -2.58
C ASP A 4 10.62 -12.74 -4.07
N ASP A 5 9.83 -13.58 -4.75
CA ASP A 5 9.44 -13.33 -6.16
C ASP A 5 8.57 -12.07 -6.28
N ILE A 6 7.68 -11.83 -5.31
CA ILE A 6 6.81 -10.64 -5.28
C ILE A 6 7.67 -9.40 -5.06
N PHE A 7 8.58 -9.44 -4.09
CA PHE A 7 9.48 -8.34 -3.78
C PHE A 7 10.36 -7.96 -4.99
N ALA A 8 10.94 -8.92 -5.69
CA ALA A 8 11.74 -8.66 -6.88
C ALA A 8 10.94 -7.91 -7.96
N ARG A 9 9.69 -8.30 -8.20
CA ARG A 9 8.82 -7.61 -9.16
C ARG A 9 8.33 -6.25 -8.69
N ILE A 10 8.06 -6.10 -7.39
CA ILE A 10 7.72 -4.79 -6.82
C ILE A 10 8.88 -3.83 -6.95
N ARG A 11 10.11 -4.33 -6.80
CA ARG A 11 11.32 -3.53 -7.00
C ARG A 11 11.38 -2.93 -8.40
N GLU A 12 11.25 -3.77 -9.42
CA GLU A 12 11.18 -3.32 -10.82
C GLU A 12 10.06 -2.30 -11.04
N VAL A 13 8.88 -2.52 -10.44
CA VAL A 13 7.76 -1.56 -10.52
C VAL A 13 8.12 -0.20 -9.91
N LEU A 14 8.78 -0.18 -8.75
CA LEU A 14 9.13 1.05 -8.05
C LEU A 14 10.26 1.80 -8.75
N GLU A 15 11.27 1.10 -9.28
CA GLU A 15 12.31 1.70 -10.13
C GLU A 15 11.69 2.39 -11.35
N GLU A 16 10.75 1.74 -12.03
CA GLU A 16 10.14 2.31 -13.23
C GLU A 16 9.11 3.42 -12.95
N ALA A 17 8.44 3.38 -11.79
CA ALA A 17 7.43 4.36 -11.41
C ALA A 17 8.07 5.62 -10.80
N LEU A 18 9.08 5.44 -9.94
CA LEU A 18 9.67 6.51 -9.14
C LEU A 18 11.03 6.97 -9.69
N GLY A 19 11.67 6.19 -10.56
CA GLY A 19 13.01 6.51 -11.07
C GLY A 19 14.10 6.41 -10.00
N VAL A 20 13.89 5.59 -8.98
CA VAL A 20 14.83 5.29 -7.89
C VAL A 20 15.78 4.15 -8.25
N ASP A 21 16.92 4.06 -7.57
CA ASP A 21 17.89 2.99 -7.77
C ASP A 21 17.49 1.70 -7.02
N GLU A 22 17.96 0.55 -7.52
CA GLU A 22 17.65 -0.79 -6.96
C GLU A 22 17.98 -0.90 -5.46
N ASP A 23 19.06 -0.26 -5.03
CA ASP A 23 19.56 -0.28 -3.65
C ASP A 23 18.78 0.62 -2.69
N GLU A 24 18.00 1.57 -3.21
CA GLU A 24 17.07 2.38 -2.41
C GLU A 24 15.81 1.57 -2.03
N VAL A 25 15.44 0.60 -2.86
CA VAL A 25 14.22 -0.20 -2.69
C VAL A 25 14.43 -1.36 -1.71
N THR A 26 14.50 -1.01 -0.43
CA THR A 26 14.57 -1.96 0.70
C THR A 26 13.19 -2.29 1.25
N PRO A 27 12.96 -3.46 1.89
CA PRO A 27 11.67 -3.80 2.46
C PRO A 27 11.11 -2.73 3.43
N GLU A 28 12.00 -2.08 4.19
CA GLU A 28 11.65 -1.07 5.18
C GLU A 28 11.46 0.33 4.59
N ALA A 29 11.87 0.56 3.34
CA ALA A 29 11.78 1.87 2.71
C ALA A 29 10.32 2.34 2.61
N LYS A 30 10.07 3.55 3.07
CA LYS A 30 8.78 4.23 2.99
C LYS A 30 8.63 4.87 1.62
N LEU A 31 7.50 4.61 0.96
CA LEU A 31 7.27 5.10 -0.39
C LEU A 31 7.34 6.62 -0.48
N VAL A 32 6.79 7.33 0.50
CA VAL A 32 6.76 8.80 0.49
C VAL A 32 8.05 9.41 1.01
N SER A 33 8.43 9.09 2.25
CA SER A 33 9.56 9.77 2.91
C SER A 33 10.94 9.30 2.47
N ASP A 34 11.09 8.04 2.04
CA ASP A 34 12.39 7.52 1.60
C ASP A 34 12.49 7.51 0.07
N LEU A 35 11.44 7.10 -0.65
CA LEU A 35 11.44 6.97 -2.12
C LEU A 35 10.82 8.16 -2.86
N GLY A 36 10.29 9.16 -2.15
CA GLY A 36 9.79 10.40 -2.73
C GLY A 36 8.48 10.29 -3.51
N ALA A 37 7.69 9.23 -3.31
CA ALA A 37 6.43 9.03 -4.03
C ALA A 37 5.41 10.14 -3.70
N GLU A 38 4.85 10.74 -4.75
CA GLU A 38 3.75 11.71 -4.69
C GLU A 38 2.39 11.06 -4.97
N SER A 39 1.31 11.81 -4.78
CA SER A 39 -0.07 11.33 -5.02
C SER A 39 -0.28 10.76 -6.43
N ILE A 40 0.42 11.29 -7.44
CA ILE A 40 0.33 10.82 -8.82
C ILE A 40 1.08 9.50 -9.04
N ASP A 41 2.17 9.28 -8.31
CA ASP A 41 3.01 8.10 -8.45
C ASP A 41 2.29 6.85 -7.94
N PHE A 42 1.44 6.99 -6.93
CA PHE A 42 0.60 5.89 -6.46
C PHE A 42 -0.35 5.35 -7.55
N LEU A 43 -0.83 6.21 -8.44
CA LEU A 43 -1.64 5.77 -9.59
C LEU A 43 -0.80 4.98 -10.60
N ASP A 44 0.44 5.40 -10.85
CA ASP A 44 1.35 4.67 -11.75
C ASP A 44 1.81 3.33 -11.13
N ILE A 45 2.17 3.33 -9.84
CA ILE A 45 2.49 2.12 -9.07
C ILE A 45 1.32 1.14 -9.15
N GLN A 46 0.09 1.58 -8.86
CA GLN A 46 -1.10 0.72 -8.97
C GLN A 46 -1.23 0.11 -10.36
N PHE A 47 -1.17 0.93 -11.41
CA PHE A 47 -1.29 0.48 -12.79
C PHE A 47 -0.20 -0.55 -13.16
N ARG A 48 1.04 -0.32 -12.73
CA ARG A 48 2.15 -1.23 -12.97
C ARG A 48 2.02 -2.52 -12.17
N LEU A 49 1.60 -2.46 -10.91
CA LEU A 49 1.31 -3.67 -10.12
C LEU A 49 0.25 -4.52 -10.83
N GLU A 50 -0.85 -3.91 -11.30
CA GLU A 50 -1.85 -4.63 -12.09
C GLU A 50 -1.24 -5.32 -13.31
N LYS A 51 -0.45 -4.60 -14.10
CA LYS A 51 0.19 -5.14 -15.29
C LYS A 51 1.18 -6.28 -14.97
N THR A 52 1.93 -6.15 -13.88
CA THR A 52 3.02 -7.07 -13.50
C THR A 52 2.50 -8.37 -12.86
N PHE A 53 1.40 -8.30 -12.13
CA PHE A 53 0.84 -9.46 -11.39
C PHE A 53 -0.39 -10.08 -12.06
N SER A 54 -1.00 -9.40 -13.04
CA SER A 54 -2.11 -9.97 -13.83
C SER A 54 -1.62 -10.99 -14.84
N THR A 55 -2.36 -12.09 -15.00
CA THR A 55 -2.17 -13.07 -16.07
C THR A 55 -3.48 -13.33 -16.80
N ASP A 56 -3.43 -13.94 -17.99
CA ASP A 56 -4.63 -14.26 -18.79
C ASP A 56 -5.61 -15.17 -18.03
N GLU A 57 -5.09 -16.05 -17.17
CA GLU A 57 -5.89 -16.98 -16.36
C GLU A 57 -6.35 -16.37 -15.03
N ARG A 58 -5.62 -15.37 -14.53
CA ARG A 58 -5.88 -14.73 -13.23
C ARG A 58 -5.64 -13.23 -13.33
N PRO A 59 -6.70 -12.46 -13.66
CA PRO A 59 -6.59 -11.02 -13.75
C PRO A 59 -6.34 -10.42 -12.37
N PHE A 60 -5.32 -9.59 -12.23
CA PHE A 60 -5.03 -8.88 -10.98
C PHE A 60 -5.52 -7.44 -11.11
N LYS A 61 -6.53 -7.06 -10.31
CA LYS A 61 -7.14 -5.73 -10.34
C LYS A 61 -7.24 -5.09 -8.99
N ILE A 62 -6.63 -3.92 -8.83
CA ILE A 62 -6.67 -3.13 -7.61
C ILE A 62 -7.82 -2.14 -7.77
N GLU A 63 -8.85 -2.27 -6.96
CA GLU A 63 -10.00 -1.36 -7.01
C GLU A 63 -9.62 0.02 -6.46
N GLN A 64 -10.33 1.05 -6.90
CA GLN A 64 -10.18 2.40 -6.36
C GLN A 64 -10.43 2.38 -4.85
N GLY A 65 -9.50 2.91 -4.06
CA GLY A 65 -9.61 2.86 -2.61
C GLY A 65 -9.00 1.61 -1.95
N GLU A 66 -8.62 0.58 -2.71
CA GLU A 66 -8.15 -0.71 -2.17
C GLU A 66 -6.70 -0.64 -1.68
N LEU A 67 -5.82 -0.01 -2.45
CA LEU A 67 -4.43 0.20 -2.06
C LEU A 67 -4.31 1.40 -1.09
N PHE A 68 -5.03 2.49 -1.39
CA PHE A 68 -5.11 3.68 -0.57
C PHE A 68 -6.56 4.13 -0.43
N PRO A 69 -7.13 4.17 0.78
CA PRO A 69 -8.50 4.57 0.94
C PRO A 69 -8.68 6.03 0.52
N GLU A 70 -9.66 6.29 -0.35
CA GLU A 70 -10.01 7.64 -0.75
C GLU A 70 -10.82 8.36 0.33
N ASN A 71 -10.75 9.69 0.34
CA ASN A 71 -11.57 10.55 1.20
C ASN A 71 -11.41 10.26 2.70
N LEU A 72 -10.27 9.69 3.12
CA LEU A 72 -9.96 9.45 4.54
C LEU A 72 -10.11 10.72 5.37
N MET A 73 -9.66 11.85 4.81
CA MET A 73 -9.63 13.14 5.49
C MET A 73 -10.96 13.88 5.44
N ASP A 74 -11.91 13.44 4.60
CA ASP A 74 -13.19 14.14 4.40
C ASP A 74 -14.29 13.65 5.37
N ASN A 75 -14.02 12.59 6.13
CA ASN A 75 -14.97 12.03 7.09
C ASN A 75 -14.67 12.48 8.52
N PRO A 76 -15.50 13.36 9.13
CA PRO A 76 -15.28 13.86 10.49
C PRO A 76 -15.44 12.79 11.58
N ASP A 77 -16.06 11.65 11.26
CA ASP A 77 -16.12 10.51 12.19
C ASP A 77 -14.78 9.76 12.25
N TRP A 78 -13.97 9.85 11.19
CA TRP A 78 -12.68 9.15 11.08
C TRP A 78 -11.49 10.04 11.38
N VAL A 79 -11.60 11.34 11.09
CA VAL A 79 -10.51 12.30 11.22
C VAL A 79 -10.98 13.54 11.98
N GLN A 80 -10.26 13.88 13.05
CA GLN A 80 -10.49 15.09 13.85
C GLN A 80 -9.16 15.66 14.34
N ASN A 81 -9.02 17.00 14.28
CA ASN A 81 -7.82 17.70 14.77
C ASN A 81 -6.51 17.14 14.19
N ASP A 82 -6.46 16.92 12.87
CA ASP A 82 -5.31 16.37 12.15
C ASP A 82 -4.86 14.96 12.60
N ALA A 83 -5.76 14.19 13.24
CA ALA A 83 -5.50 12.82 13.66
C ALA A 83 -6.70 11.88 13.41
N PHE A 84 -6.43 10.58 13.34
CA PHE A 84 -7.45 9.54 13.26
C PHE A 84 -8.13 9.32 14.61
N THR A 85 -9.46 9.25 14.59
CA THR A 85 -10.27 8.88 15.75
C THR A 85 -10.19 7.37 16.01
N ASP A 86 -10.75 6.89 17.12
CA ASP A 86 -10.89 5.45 17.38
C ASP A 86 -11.69 4.74 16.27
N ALA A 87 -12.73 5.40 15.74
CA ALA A 87 -13.52 4.87 14.63
C ALA A 87 -12.72 4.85 13.33
N GLY A 88 -11.91 5.89 13.07
CA GLY A 88 -10.95 5.91 11.96
C GLY A 88 -9.96 4.76 12.05
N MET A 89 -9.32 4.58 13.21
CA MET A 89 -8.38 3.48 13.46
C MET A 89 -8.99 2.09 13.31
N ALA A 90 -10.24 1.90 13.73
CA ALA A 90 -10.95 0.64 13.52
C ALA A 90 -11.14 0.34 12.03
N MET A 91 -11.52 1.34 11.24
CA MET A 91 -11.65 1.23 9.79
C MET A 91 -10.30 0.98 9.11
N LEU A 92 -9.22 1.68 9.51
CA LEU A 92 -7.88 1.43 8.98
C LEU A 92 -7.45 -0.03 9.23
N ARG A 93 -7.69 -0.57 10.42
CA ARG A 93 -7.37 -1.97 10.74
C ARG A 93 -8.18 -2.98 9.92
N GLU A 94 -9.43 -2.66 9.60
CA GLU A 94 -10.29 -3.51 8.78
C GLU A 94 -9.85 -3.49 7.31
N ARG A 95 -9.52 -2.32 6.76
CA ARG A 95 -9.26 -2.13 5.32
C ARG A 95 -7.80 -2.24 4.92
N MET A 96 -6.87 -1.93 5.83
CA MET A 96 -5.44 -1.87 5.57
C MET A 96 -4.68 -2.85 6.47
N GLY A 97 -5.13 -4.10 6.51
CA GLY A 97 -4.43 -5.17 7.26
C GLY A 97 -3.00 -5.47 6.78
N HIS A 98 -2.54 -4.82 5.71
CA HIS A 98 -1.17 -4.89 5.19
C HIS A 98 -0.23 -3.85 5.83
N LEU A 99 -0.75 -2.89 6.62
CA LEU A 99 0.04 -1.88 7.31
C LEU A 99 0.23 -2.23 8.79
N ASP A 100 1.39 -1.88 9.34
CA ASP A 100 1.63 -1.94 10.78
C ASP A 100 1.00 -0.72 11.47
N LEU A 101 -0.21 -0.92 11.98
CA LEU A 101 -0.98 0.11 12.68
C LEU A 101 -0.73 0.13 14.19
N ASP A 102 0.01 -0.82 14.74
CA ASP A 102 0.24 -0.91 16.19
C ASP A 102 1.17 0.21 16.66
N ALA A 103 2.24 0.46 15.92
CA ALA A 103 3.12 1.61 16.16
C ALA A 103 2.41 2.94 15.85
N PHE A 104 1.53 2.96 14.84
CA PHE A 104 0.79 4.16 14.46
C PHE A 104 -0.28 4.56 15.48
N ASP A 105 -0.83 3.63 16.25
CA ASP A 105 -1.94 3.88 17.17
C ASP A 105 -1.60 4.90 18.27
N ALA A 106 -0.31 5.13 18.54
CA ALA A 106 0.16 6.15 19.49
C ALA A 106 0.25 7.56 18.89
N ASP A 107 0.46 7.68 17.58
CA ASP A 107 0.60 8.96 16.87
C ASP A 107 -0.72 9.37 16.20
N ARG A 108 -1.30 8.45 15.42
CA ARG A 108 -2.54 8.62 14.65
C ARG A 108 -2.56 9.87 13.77
N SER A 109 -1.41 10.46 13.46
CA SER A 109 -1.35 11.72 12.71
C SER A 109 -1.68 11.49 11.23
N LEU A 110 -2.37 12.46 10.61
CA LEU A 110 -2.65 12.41 9.17
C LEU A 110 -1.39 12.39 8.32
N SER A 111 -0.31 13.03 8.78
CA SER A 111 0.98 13.00 8.12
C SER A 111 1.66 11.64 8.23
N GLY A 112 1.48 10.93 9.36
CA GLY A 112 2.15 9.68 9.65
C GLY A 112 1.59 8.47 8.89
N ILE A 113 0.36 8.56 8.37
CA ILE A 113 -0.26 7.44 7.65
C ILE A 113 0.46 7.13 6.32
N ALA A 114 0.95 8.17 5.64
CA ALA A 114 1.69 8.02 4.39
C ALA A 114 3.01 7.25 4.61
N ASP A 115 3.60 7.42 5.79
CA ASP A 115 4.84 6.79 6.22
C ASP A 115 4.68 5.31 6.60
N LEU A 116 3.46 4.81 6.72
CA LEU A 116 3.21 3.38 6.96
C LEU A 116 3.37 2.56 5.69
N ILE A 117 3.30 3.22 4.53
CA ILE A 117 3.35 2.58 3.23
C ILE A 117 4.80 2.28 2.91
N THR A 118 5.20 1.05 3.16
CA THR A 118 6.55 0.54 2.90
C THR A 118 6.55 -0.41 1.72
N VAL A 119 7.74 -0.67 1.16
CA VAL A 119 7.90 -1.71 0.14
C VAL A 119 7.41 -3.07 0.65
N HIS A 120 7.68 -3.39 1.92
CA HIS A 120 7.17 -4.60 2.56
C HIS A 120 5.64 -4.64 2.61
N SER A 121 4.98 -3.53 2.93
CA SER A 121 3.52 -3.48 2.94
C SER A 121 2.90 -3.72 1.56
N LEU A 122 3.57 -3.28 0.47
CA LEU A 122 3.14 -3.62 -0.89
C LEU A 122 3.30 -5.11 -1.18
N VAL A 123 4.39 -5.73 -0.72
CA VAL A 123 4.59 -7.19 -0.83
C VAL A 123 3.46 -7.94 -0.13
N LEU A 124 3.11 -7.54 1.10
CA LEU A 124 2.01 -8.15 1.86
C LEU A 124 0.66 -7.95 1.18
N PHE A 125 0.40 -6.75 0.67
CA PHE A 125 -0.83 -6.44 -0.08
C PHE A 125 -0.97 -7.36 -1.30
N VAL A 126 0.04 -7.39 -2.18
CA VAL A 126 0.03 -8.21 -3.40
C VAL A 126 -0.07 -9.69 -3.05
N GLN A 127 0.68 -10.15 -2.05
CA GLN A 127 0.61 -11.53 -1.59
C GLN A 127 -0.79 -11.91 -1.09
N GLY A 128 -1.37 -11.07 -0.24
CA GLY A 128 -2.72 -11.27 0.30
C GLY A 128 -3.75 -11.38 -0.81
N LYS A 129 -3.66 -10.51 -1.81
CA LYS A 129 -4.58 -10.48 -2.95
C LYS A 129 -4.42 -11.69 -3.89
N LEU A 130 -3.18 -12.07 -4.22
CA LEU A 130 -2.91 -13.28 -4.99
C LEU A 130 -3.41 -14.55 -4.30
N ASN A 131 -3.40 -14.57 -2.97
CA ASN A 131 -3.89 -15.68 -2.16
C ASN A 131 -5.42 -15.66 -1.98
N SER A 132 -6.04 -14.48 -1.85
CA SER A 132 -7.49 -14.36 -1.66
C SER A 132 -8.27 -14.75 -2.91
N GLU A 133 -7.77 -14.44 -4.11
CA GLU A 133 -8.34 -14.91 -5.38
C GLU A 133 -8.25 -16.43 -5.59
N THR A 134 -7.46 -17.14 -4.77
CA THR A 134 -7.43 -18.62 -4.78
C THR A 134 -8.59 -19.25 -4.01
N THR A 135 -9.33 -18.48 -3.19
CA THR A 135 -10.42 -19.00 -2.34
C THR A 135 -11.82 -18.83 -2.94
N ALA A 136 -11.93 -18.16 -4.09
CA ALA A 136 -13.17 -18.08 -4.86
C ALA A 136 -13.28 -19.26 -5.86
N ALA A 137 -13.47 -20.48 -5.34
CA ALA A 137 -13.79 -21.67 -6.13
C ALA A 137 -14.79 -22.57 -5.39
#